data_AF-A0A9D1A6X0-F1
#
_entry.id   AF-A0A9D1A6X0-F1
#
_cell.length_a   1.000
_cell.length_b   1.000
_cell.length_c   1.000
_cell.angle_alpha   90.00
_cell.angle_beta   90.00
_cell.angle_gamma   90.00
#
_symmetry.space_group_name_H-M   'P 1'
#
loop_
_entity.id
_entity.type
_entity.pdbx_description
1 polymer ?
#
loop_
_entity_poly.entity_id
_entity_poly.type
_entity_poly.pdbx_seq_one_letter_code
_entity_poly.pdbx_strand_id
1 'polypeptide(L)' 'MVYRIYVEKKPGLAHEAAALLKELQGNLGITRLTGLRLYNRYDVEGIRKELFETCVPLVFSEPQL' A
#
# COMPACT_ATOMS: atom_id res chain seq x y z
N MET A 1 18.14 11.17 9.18
CA MET A 1 17.70 10.90 7.79
C MET A 1 16.36 10.19 7.87
N VAL A 2 15.39 10.61 7.07
CA VAL A 2 14.06 9.99 7.01
C VAL A 2 14.02 9.09 5.79
N TYR A 3 13.67 7.82 5.97
CA TYR A 3 13.38 6.88 4.89
C TYR A 3 11.88 6.82 4.68
N ARG A 4 11.45 6.87 3.41
CA ARG A 4 10.05 6.78 3.03
C ARG A 4 9.83 5.56 2.16
N ILE A 5 8.84 4.76 2.50
CA ILE A 5 8.40 3.62 1.68
C ILE A 5 6.90 3.67 1.43
N TYR A 6 6.51 3.23 0.25
CA TYR A 6 5.13 3.03 -0.16
C TYR A 6 4.90 1.54 -0.40
N VAL A 7 3.93 0.98 0.29
CA VAL A 7 3.59 -0.44 0.21
C VAL A 7 2.17 -0.57 -0.33
N GLU A 8 1.97 -1.46 -1.29
CA GLU A 8 0.64 -1.85 -1.76
C GLU A 8 0.46 -3.36 -1.66
N LYS A 9 -0.79 -3.81 -1.60
CA LYS A 9 -1.12 -5.23 -1.71
C LYS A 9 -0.94 -5.69 -3.15
N LYS A 10 -0.42 -6.92 -3.34
CA LYS A 10 -0.26 -7.53 -4.66
C LYS A 10 -1.62 -7.66 -5.37
N PRO A 11 -1.66 -7.62 -6.72
CA PRO A 11 -2.85 -7.96 -7.48
C PRO A 11 -3.41 -9.32 -7.02
N GLY A 12 -4.71 -9.39 -6.77
CA GLY A 12 -5.39 -10.56 -6.20
C GLY A 12 -5.58 -10.53 -4.67
N LEU A 13 -4.80 -9.72 -3.94
CA LEU A 13 -4.94 -9.50 -2.49
C LEU A 13 -5.39 -8.07 -2.14
N ALA A 14 -5.49 -7.19 -3.12
CA ALA A 14 -5.88 -5.78 -2.96
C ALA A 14 -7.40 -5.61 -2.78
N HIS A 15 -8.02 -6.34 -1.85
CA HIS A 15 -9.47 -6.34 -1.61
C HIS A 15 -9.98 -4.97 -1.20
N GLU A 16 -9.24 -4.24 -0.37
CA GLU A 16 -9.59 -2.90 0.08
C GLU A 16 -9.65 -1.91 -1.09
N ALA A 17 -8.65 -1.92 -1.97
CA ALA A 17 -8.63 -1.09 -3.17
C ALA A 17 -9.81 -1.41 -4.11
N ALA A 18 -10.14 -2.70 -4.26
CA ALA A 18 -11.27 -3.13 -5.09
C ALA A 18 -12.63 -2.74 -4.48
N ALA A 19 -12.78 -2.83 -3.16
CA ALA A 19 -13.99 -2.40 -2.46
C ALA A 19 -14.19 -0.88 -2.61
N LEU A 20 -13.15 -0.10 -2.36
CA LEU A 20 -13.21 1.36 -2.50
C LEU A 20 -13.51 1.78 -3.94
N LEU A 21 -12.94 1.11 -4.95
CA LEU A 21 -13.28 1.36 -6.35
C LEU A 21 -14.78 1.19 -6.61
N LYS A 22 -15.38 0.12 -6.08
CA LYS A 22 -16.82 -0.13 -6.24
C LYS A 22 -17.67 0.93 -5.54
N GLU A 23 -17.27 1.38 -4.35
CA GLU A 23 -17.95 2.46 -3.65
C GLU A 23 -17.88 3.79 -4.41
N LEU A 24 -16.71 4.13 -4.97
CA LEU A 24 -16.56 5.35 -5.79
C LEU A 24 -17.42 5.30 -7.05
N GLN A 25 -17.51 4.15 -7.70
CA GLN A 25 -18.37 3.96 -8.87
C GLN A 25 -19.86 3.97 -8.52
N GLY A 26 -20.25 3.24 -7.46
CA GLY A 26 -21.65 3.02 -7.09
C GLY A 26 -22.26 4.18 -6.30
N ASN A 27 -21.58 4.63 -5.24
CA ASN A 27 -22.12 5.64 -4.33
C ASN A 27 -21.91 7.06 -4.85
N LEU A 28 -20.73 7.33 -5.43
CA LEU A 28 -20.39 8.67 -5.93
C LEU A 28 -20.62 8.83 -7.44
N GLY A 29 -21.04 7.77 -8.13
CA GLY A 29 -21.37 7.82 -9.56
C GLY A 29 -20.17 8.05 -10.47
N ILE A 30 -18.93 7.80 -10.01
CA ILE A 30 -17.71 7.99 -10.81
C ILE A 30 -17.50 6.79 -11.74
N THR A 31 -18.43 6.61 -12.68
CA THR A 31 -18.57 5.39 -13.50
C THR A 31 -17.41 5.15 -14.47
N ARG A 32 -16.65 6.20 -14.82
CA ARG A 32 -15.47 6.09 -15.70
C ARG A 32 -14.17 5.72 -14.99
N LEU A 33 -14.17 5.62 -13.66
CA LEU A 33 -12.98 5.19 -12.91
C LEU A 33 -12.75 3.70 -13.15
N THR A 34 -11.64 3.32 -13.80
CA THR A 34 -11.37 1.92 -14.21
C THR A 34 -10.46 1.15 -13.25
N GLY A 35 -9.84 1.83 -12.30
CA GLY A 35 -8.91 1.21 -11.36
C GLY A 35 -8.59 2.13 -10.20
N LEU A 36 -8.21 1.50 -9.08
CA LEU A 36 -7.76 2.18 -7.88
C LEU A 36 -6.58 1.42 -7.29
N ARG A 37 -5.53 2.14 -6.89
CA ARG A 37 -4.40 1.60 -6.14
C ARG A 37 -4.34 2.30 -4.80
N LEU A 38 -4.13 1.53 -3.76
CA LEU A 38 -4.02 2.02 -2.39
C LEU A 38 -2.61 1.76 -1.89
N TYR A 39 -1.95 2.81 -1.42
CA TYR A 39 -0.60 2.73 -0.88
C TYR A 39 -0.59 3.12 0.60
N ASN A 40 0.08 2.30 1.40
CA ASN A 40 0.48 2.65 2.75
C ASN A 40 1.83 3.35 2.71
N ARG A 41 1.91 4.58 3.21
CA ARG A 41 3.16 5.35 3.31
C ARG A 41 3.71 5.28 4.72
N TYR A 42 4.95 4.82 4.86
CA TYR A 42 5.67 4.82 6.12
C TYR A 42 6.87 5.76 6.03
N ASP A 43 6.94 6.69 6.97
CA ASP A 43 8.09 7.57 7.18
C ASP A 43 8.83 7.04 8.41
N VAL A 44 10.08 6.62 8.22
CA VAL A 44 10.90 5.96 9.23
C VAL A 44 12.13 6.81 9.50
N GLU A 45 12.32 7.20 10.76
CA GLU A 45 13.44 8.03 11.21
C GLU A 45 14.22 7.31 12.33
N GLY A 46 15.48 7.73 12.52
CA GLY A 46 16.28 7.29 13.67
C GLY A 46 16.94 5.92 13.52
N ILE A 47 16.92 5.33 12.32
CA ILE A 47 17.56 4.03 12.06
C ILE A 47 18.66 4.12 11.01
N ARG A 48 19.57 3.15 11.04
CA ARG A 48 20.58 2.96 10.01
C ARG A 48 19.96 2.39 8.74
N LYS A 49 20.58 2.66 7.59
CA LYS A 49 20.08 2.24 6.27
C LYS A 49 19.95 0.72 6.16
N GLU A 50 20.91 -0.01 6.69
CA GLU A 50 20.95 -1.48 6.60
C GLU A 50 19.78 -2.12 7.38
N LEU A 51 19.41 -1.52 8.51
CA LEU A 51 18.25 -1.94 9.28
C LEU A 51 16.95 -1.63 8.52
N PHE A 52 16.85 -0.45 7.93
CA PHE A 52 15.69 -0.08 7.11
C PHE A 52 15.48 -1.08 5.97
N GLU A 53 16.53 -1.39 5.20
CA GLU A 53 16.48 -2.35 4.09
C GLU A 53 16.05 -3.75 4.54
N THR A 54 16.48 -4.18 5.74
CA THR A 54 16.04 -5.46 6.32
C THR A 54 14.57 -5.45 6.76
N CYS A 55 14.08 -4.31 7.25
CA CYS A 55 12.68 -4.15 7.66
C CYS A 55 11.71 -4.09 6.48
N VAL A 56 12.14 -3.64 5.29
CA VAL A 56 11.29 -3.54 4.09
C VAL A 56 10.54 -4.86 3.80
N PRO A 57 11.22 -6.00 3.59
CA PRO A 57 10.54 -7.25 3.25
C PRO A 57 9.89 -7.97 4.44
N LEU A 58 10.19 -7.59 5.70
CA LEU A 58 9.79 -8.35 6.89
C LEU A 58 8.73 -7.67 7.75
N VAL A 59 8.78 -6.34 7.85
CA VAL A 59 7.92 -5.55 8.74
C VAL A 59 6.90 -4.76 7.93
N PHE A 60 7.35 -4.11 6.85
CA PHE A 60 6.49 -3.22 6.06
C PHE A 60 5.72 -3.97 4.97
N SER A 61 6.18 -5.16 4.57
CA SER A 61 5.43 -6.08 3.72
C SER A 61 5.12 -7.36 4.47
N GLU A 62 3.89 -7.87 4.34
CA GLU A 62 3.57 -9.22 4.78
C GLU A 62 4.34 -10.24 3.93
N PRO A 63 5.26 -11.04 4.51
CA PRO A 63 5.80 -12.19 3.80
C PRO A 63 4.65 -13.16 3.51
N GLN A 64 4.69 -13.81 2.34
CA GLN A 64 3.77 -14.92 2.06
C GLN A 64 4.02 -15.99 3.12
N LEU A 65 3.03 -16.23 3.98
CA LEU A 65 3.00 -17.41 4.85
C LEU A 65 2.56 -18.61 4.03
#